data_AF-A0A920FIA8-F1
#
_entry.id   AF-A0A920FIA8-F1
#
_cell.length_a   1.000
_cell.length_b   1.000
_cell.length_c   1.000
_cell.angle_alpha   90.00
_cell.angle_beta   90.00
_cell.angle_gamma   90.00
#
_symmetry.space_group_name_H-M   'P 1'
#
loop_
_entity.id
_entity.type
_entity.pdbx_description
1 polymer ?
#
loop_
_entity_poly.entity_id
_entity_poly.type
_entity_poly.pdbx_seq_one_letter_code
_entity_poly.pdbx_strand_id
1 'polypeptide(L)'
;MKHLINSCKAILTLIASTIVFISVAQNPNLNYNKFKQLKEEMATPNVYRTAGGAPGHAYYQNEADYVMNLTLNDQQQKITGSETIIYHNNSQDKLEYLWLQLDQNKRAQSSDSYKIQTGGIKSLNTRSIKNMEPEFEGGFNITSVTKKMAQNKHTLFTRP
;
A
#
# COMPACT_ATOMS: atom_id res chain seq x y z
N MET A 1 -37.80 22.51 -44.30
CA MET A 1 -38.68 21.93 -43.26
C MET A 1 -37.99 20.87 -42.39
N LYS A 2 -37.31 19.85 -42.95
CA LYS A 2 -36.63 18.78 -42.16
C LYS A 2 -35.51 19.29 -41.23
N HIS A 3 -34.72 20.29 -41.66
CA HIS A 3 -33.68 20.90 -40.82
C HIS A 3 -34.25 21.62 -39.58
N LEU A 4 -35.41 22.27 -39.70
CA LEU A 4 -36.04 22.99 -38.58
C LEU A 4 -36.57 22.02 -37.51
N ILE A 5 -37.08 20.86 -37.94
CA ILE A 5 -37.57 19.80 -37.06
C ILE A 5 -36.41 19.13 -36.29
N ASN A 6 -35.27 18.92 -36.95
CA ASN A 6 -34.10 18.30 -36.34
C ASN A 6 -33.43 19.22 -35.30
N SER A 7 -33.37 20.53 -35.56
CA SER A 7 -32.87 21.52 -34.60
C SER A 7 -33.75 21.61 -33.35
N CYS A 8 -35.07 21.53 -33.51
CA CYS A 8 -36.02 21.54 -32.40
C CYS A 8 -35.90 20.27 -31.53
N LYS A 9 -35.69 19.09 -32.15
CA LYS A 9 -35.43 17.84 -31.42
C LYS A 9 -34.13 17.88 -30.61
N ALA A 10 -33.06 18.46 -31.17
CA ALA A 10 -31.77 18.59 -30.48
C ALA A 10 -31.85 19.52 -29.26
N ILE A 11 -32.63 20.61 -29.36
CA ILE A 11 -32.87 21.51 -28.22
C ILE A 11 -33.69 20.80 -27.15
N LEU A 12 -34.71 20.03 -27.54
CA LEU A 12 -35.56 19.29 -26.61
C LEU A 12 -34.78 18.19 -25.87
N THR A 13 -33.87 17.47 -26.55
CA THR A 13 -33.02 16.46 -25.92
C THR A 13 -31.96 17.07 -25.00
N LEU A 14 -31.43 18.24 -25.34
CA LEU A 14 -30.48 18.96 -24.47
C LEU A 14 -31.15 19.39 -23.16
N ILE A 15 -32.36 19.94 -23.24
CA ILE A 15 -33.14 20.38 -22.07
C ILE A 15 -33.49 19.18 -21.18
N ALA A 16 -33.93 18.06 -21.76
CA ALA A 16 -34.25 16.85 -21.02
C ALA A 16 -33.02 16.28 -20.29
N SER A 17 -31.83 16.32 -20.91
CA SER A 17 -30.59 15.87 -20.30
C SER A 17 -30.20 16.73 -19.08
N THR A 18 -30.32 18.06 -19.17
CA THR A 18 -30.05 18.96 -18.04
C THR A 18 -30.97 18.75 -16.85
N ILE A 19 -32.24 18.40 -17.07
CA ILE A 19 -33.22 18.17 -15.98
C ILE A 19 -32.88 16.88 -15.20
N VAL A 20 -32.36 15.86 -15.88
CA VAL A 20 -31.92 14.61 -15.22
C VAL A 20 -30.71 14.88 -14.33
N PHE A 21 -29.71 15.65 -14.80
CA PHE A 21 -28.52 15.99 -14.00
C PHE A 21 -28.84 16.76 -12.71
N ILE A 22 -29.80 17.68 -12.74
CA ILE A 22 -30.22 18.45 -11.55
C ILE A 22 -30.88 17.54 -10.51
N SER A 23 -31.63 16.52 -10.94
CA SER A 23 -32.32 15.58 -10.05
C SER A 23 -31.37 14.59 -9.36
N VAL A 24 -30.25 14.21 -10.00
CA VAL A 24 -29.22 13.36 -9.36
C VAL A 24 -28.30 14.16 -8.42
N ALA A 25 -28.22 15.47 -8.59
CA ALA A 25 -27.37 16.36 -7.78
C ALA A 25 -28.00 16.73 -6.42
N GLN A 26 -29.32 16.62 -6.26
CA GLN A 26 -29.98 16.90 -4.98
C GLN A 26 -30.21 15.61 -4.20
N ASN A 27 -29.19 15.22 -3.42
CA ASN A 27 -29.31 14.17 -2.42
C ASN A 27 -29.91 14.79 -1.14
N PRO A 28 -31.19 14.54 -0.79
CA PRO A 28 -31.90 15.30 0.26
C PRO A 28 -31.48 14.92 1.70
N ASN A 29 -30.54 13.98 1.88
CA ASN A 29 -30.17 13.43 3.19
C ASN A 29 -28.84 13.97 3.76
N LEU A 30 -28.33 15.10 3.26
CA LEU A 30 -27.18 15.75 3.89
C LEU A 30 -27.65 16.93 4.73
N ASN A 31 -27.69 16.73 6.04
CA ASN A 31 -27.94 17.80 6.99
C ASN A 31 -26.73 18.75 7.02
N TYR A 32 -26.88 19.96 6.48
CA TYR A 32 -25.84 21.01 6.39
C TYR A 32 -25.77 21.91 7.63
N ASN A 33 -26.43 21.53 8.73
CA ASN A 33 -26.43 22.34 9.94
C ASN A 33 -25.02 22.41 10.55
N LYS A 34 -24.50 23.62 10.79
CA LYS A 34 -23.19 23.84 11.44
C LYS A 34 -23.12 23.31 12.88
N PHE A 35 -24.27 22.97 13.48
CA PHE A 35 -24.41 22.33 14.78
C PHE A 35 -24.84 20.86 14.68
N LYS A 36 -24.71 20.24 13.49
CA LYS A 36 -24.94 18.80 13.35
C LYS A 36 -24.02 18.06 14.32
N GLN A 37 -24.60 17.14 15.10
CA GLN A 37 -23.81 16.32 16.00
C GLN A 37 -22.81 15.50 15.17
N LEU A 38 -21.52 15.53 15.53
CA LEU A 38 -20.41 14.80 14.90
C LEU A 38 -20.56 13.26 14.92
N LYS A 39 -21.72 12.74 15.35
CA LYS A 39 -22.01 11.31 15.48
C LYS A 39 -21.83 10.50 14.21
N GLU A 40 -21.87 11.15 13.04
CA GLU A 40 -21.77 10.48 11.73
C GLU A 40 -20.33 10.36 11.22
N GLU A 41 -19.38 11.14 11.77
CA GLU A 41 -17.94 11.07 11.41
C GLU A 41 -17.10 10.34 12.46
N MET A 42 -17.65 10.07 13.65
CA MET A 42 -16.95 9.37 14.72
C MET A 42 -17.28 7.89 14.73
N ALA A 43 -16.25 7.04 14.84
CA ALA A 43 -16.42 5.58 14.96
C ALA A 43 -17.32 5.25 16.17
N THR A 44 -18.30 4.38 15.96
CA THR A 44 -19.16 3.89 17.03
C THR A 44 -18.29 3.14 18.06
N PRO A 45 -18.41 3.45 19.36
CA PRO A 45 -17.61 2.78 20.39
C PRO A 45 -17.83 1.27 20.36
N ASN A 46 -16.76 0.50 20.49
CA ASN A 46 -16.81 -0.96 20.59
C ASN A 46 -15.93 -1.45 21.76
N VAL A 47 -15.94 -2.76 22.01
CA VAL A 47 -15.18 -3.39 23.11
C VAL A 47 -13.66 -3.21 23.01
N TYR A 48 -13.18 -2.83 21.83
CA TYR A 48 -11.76 -2.59 21.53
C TYR A 48 -11.38 -1.10 21.61
N ARG A 49 -12.28 -0.17 21.27
CA ARG A 49 -12.07 1.28 21.35
C ARG A 49 -13.32 2.04 21.82
N THR A 50 -13.14 2.86 22.84
CA THR A 50 -14.19 3.73 23.41
C THR A 50 -14.52 4.94 22.52
N ALA A 51 -15.59 5.68 22.84
CA ALA A 51 -16.00 6.90 22.12
C ALA A 51 -14.93 8.00 22.08
N GLY A 52 -14.01 7.98 23.05
CA GLY A 52 -12.85 8.88 23.10
C GLY A 52 -11.60 8.34 22.42
N GLY A 53 -11.67 7.19 21.74
CA GLY A 53 -10.54 6.54 21.07
C GLY A 53 -9.60 5.75 21.99
N ALA A 54 -9.85 5.77 23.31
CA ALA A 54 -9.05 5.03 24.29
C ALA A 54 -9.26 3.51 24.16
N PRO A 55 -8.22 2.70 24.43
CA PRO A 55 -8.31 1.23 24.49
C PRO A 55 -9.46 0.73 25.37
N GLY A 56 -10.29 -0.16 24.83
CA GLY A 56 -11.32 -0.87 25.60
C GLY A 56 -10.77 -2.08 26.34
N HIS A 57 -11.62 -2.76 27.13
CA HIS A 57 -11.20 -3.90 27.95
C HIS A 57 -10.75 -5.12 27.13
N ALA A 58 -11.19 -5.25 25.88
CA ALA A 58 -10.80 -6.33 24.97
C ALA A 58 -9.68 -5.91 24.01
N TYR A 59 -9.13 -4.71 24.17
CA TYR A 59 -8.06 -4.20 23.32
C TYR A 59 -6.79 -5.05 23.45
N TYR A 60 -6.20 -5.40 22.31
CA TYR A 60 -4.93 -6.10 22.22
C TYR A 60 -3.96 -5.34 21.31
N GLN A 61 -2.67 -5.54 21.54
CA GLN A 61 -1.59 -5.07 20.67
C GLN A 61 -0.70 -6.24 20.35
N ASN A 62 -0.44 -6.46 19.06
CA ASN A 62 0.51 -7.49 18.66
C ASN A 62 1.93 -6.90 18.67
N GLU A 63 2.90 -7.74 19.00
CA GLU A 63 4.30 -7.35 19.13
C GLU A 63 5.16 -8.21 18.19
N ALA A 64 6.28 -7.65 17.76
CA ALA A 64 7.25 -8.36 16.92
C ALA A 64 8.66 -8.03 17.41
N ASP A 65 9.38 -9.06 17.84
CA ASP A 65 10.79 -8.95 18.21
C ASP A 65 11.68 -9.39 17.04
N TYR A 66 12.79 -8.68 16.88
CA TYR A 66 13.71 -8.89 15.77
C TYR A 66 15.11 -9.18 16.31
N VAL A 67 15.65 -10.36 15.96
CA VAL A 67 17.04 -10.73 16.26
C VAL A 67 17.80 -10.83 14.95
N MET A 68 18.69 -9.87 14.72
CA MET A 68 19.50 -9.78 13.50
C MET A 68 20.96 -10.14 13.79
N ASN A 69 21.51 -11.07 13.02
CA ASN A 69 22.93 -11.38 13.00
C ASN A 69 23.50 -11.01 11.63
N LEU A 70 24.29 -9.95 11.57
CA LEU A 70 24.80 -9.37 10.32
C LEU A 70 26.33 -9.42 10.30
N THR A 71 26.90 -9.68 9.12
CA THR A 71 28.33 -9.66 8.83
C THR A 71 28.57 -8.67 7.69
N LEU A 72 29.44 -7.69 7.94
CA LEU A 72 29.88 -6.73 6.93
C LEU A 72 31.22 -7.18 6.34
N ASN A 73 31.26 -7.40 5.03
CA ASN A 73 32.49 -7.63 4.29
C ASN A 73 32.80 -6.40 3.42
N ASP A 74 33.74 -5.57 3.87
CA ASP A 74 34.12 -4.33 3.19
C ASP A 74 34.86 -4.59 1.87
N GLN A 75 35.69 -5.65 1.82
CA GLN A 75 36.43 -6.02 0.61
C GLN A 75 35.50 -6.42 -0.54
N GLN A 76 34.42 -7.13 -0.22
CA GLN A 76 33.40 -7.57 -1.19
C GLN A 76 32.22 -6.59 -1.27
N GLN A 77 32.24 -5.50 -0.51
CA GLN A 77 31.14 -4.54 -0.37
C GLN A 77 29.77 -5.20 -0.15
N LYS A 78 29.74 -6.25 0.67
CA LYS A 78 28.58 -7.11 0.88
C LYS A 78 28.23 -7.22 2.35
N ILE A 79 26.93 -7.15 2.65
CA ILE A 79 26.38 -7.48 3.96
C ILE A 79 25.65 -8.82 3.84
N THR A 80 25.97 -9.76 4.71
CA THR A 80 25.28 -11.05 4.81
C THR A 80 24.75 -11.24 6.22
N GLY A 81 23.70 -12.02 6.41
CA GLY A 81 23.17 -12.24 7.74
C GLY A 81 21.91 -13.09 7.79
N SER A 82 21.45 -13.30 9.01
CA SER A 82 20.21 -14.01 9.31
C SER A 82 19.38 -13.20 10.28
N GLU A 83 18.07 -13.17 10.05
CA GLU A 83 17.10 -12.49 10.90
C GLU A 83 16.07 -13.48 11.43
N THR A 84 15.77 -13.40 12.73
CA THR A 84 14.68 -14.14 13.37
C THR A 84 13.62 -13.14 13.84
N ILE A 85 12.41 -13.30 13.31
CA ILE A 85 11.24 -12.50 13.68
C ILE A 85 10.37 -13.35 14.62
N ILE A 86 10.15 -12.87 15.85
CA ILE A 86 9.29 -13.51 16.84
C ILE A 86 8.01 -12.68 16.92
N TYR A 87 6.90 -13.24 16.43
CA TYR A 87 5.61 -12.56 16.42
C TYR A 87 4.74 -13.01 17.60
N HIS A 88 4.28 -12.06 18.39
CA HIS A 88 3.37 -12.28 19.52
C HIS A 88 1.96 -11.87 19.12
N ASN A 89 1.08 -12.85 18.95
CA ASN A 89 -0.34 -12.61 18.74
C ASN A 89 -1.05 -12.52 20.09
N ASN A 90 -1.36 -11.30 20.53
CA ASN A 90 -2.11 -11.04 21.75
C ASN A 90 -3.63 -10.95 21.50
N SER A 91 -4.07 -11.13 20.24
CA SER A 91 -5.48 -11.26 19.91
C SER A 91 -6.05 -12.56 20.46
N GLN A 92 -7.33 -12.52 20.85
CA GLN A 92 -8.12 -13.72 21.15
C GLN A 92 -8.38 -14.57 19.90
N ASP A 93 -8.30 -13.94 18.72
CA ASP A 93 -8.47 -14.62 17.43
C ASP A 93 -7.18 -15.31 16.99
N LYS A 94 -7.34 -16.50 16.41
CA LYS A 94 -6.23 -17.28 15.88
C LYS A 94 -5.67 -16.65 14.61
N LEU A 95 -4.38 -16.32 14.62
CA LEU A 95 -3.67 -15.84 13.43
C LEU A 95 -3.30 -17.01 12.49
N GLU A 96 -3.97 -17.09 11.35
CA GLU A 96 -3.71 -18.13 10.35
C GLU A 96 -2.56 -17.78 9.39
N TYR A 97 -2.29 -16.49 9.18
CA TYR A 97 -1.30 -16.04 8.21
C TYR A 97 -0.53 -14.83 8.76
N LEU A 98 0.79 -14.83 8.56
CA LEU A 98 1.63 -13.67 8.81
C LEU A 98 2.14 -13.15 7.45
N TRP A 99 1.76 -11.93 7.12
CA TRP A 99 2.24 -11.24 5.93
C TRP A 99 3.50 -10.45 6.28
N LEU A 100 4.55 -10.67 5.51
CA LEU A 100 5.79 -9.88 5.58
C LEU A 100 5.92 -9.09 4.29
N GLN A 101 6.05 -7.78 4.42
CA GLN A 101 6.36 -6.92 3.29
C GLN A 101 7.88 -6.82 3.17
N LEU A 102 8.37 -7.15 1.98
CA LEU A 102 9.77 -6.97 1.60
C LEU A 102 9.81 -5.93 0.49
N ASP A 103 10.70 -4.96 0.62
CA ASP A 103 10.79 -3.88 -0.36
C ASP A 103 11.39 -4.37 -1.67
N GLN A 104 10.88 -3.89 -2.80
CA GLN A 104 11.36 -4.30 -4.13
C GLN A 104 12.87 -4.08 -4.29
N ASN A 105 13.60 -5.11 -4.75
CA ASN A 105 15.01 -4.98 -5.07
C ASN A 105 15.20 -4.26 -6.42
N LYS A 106 15.08 -2.93 -6.41
CA LYS A 106 15.25 -2.07 -7.59
C LYS A 106 16.70 -1.91 -8.06
N ARG A 107 17.67 -2.40 -7.28
CA ARG A 107 19.11 -2.28 -7.57
C ARG A 107 19.75 -3.60 -8.01
N ALA A 108 18.96 -4.67 -8.10
CA ALA A 108 19.41 -5.91 -8.73
C ALA A 108 19.74 -5.63 -10.20
N GLN A 109 20.86 -6.15 -10.71
CA GLN A 109 21.31 -5.88 -12.08
C GLN A 109 20.28 -6.28 -13.15
N SER A 110 19.50 -7.33 -12.89
CA SER A 110 18.39 -7.78 -13.74
C SER A 110 17.06 -7.02 -13.51
N SER A 111 17.04 -5.99 -12.67
CA SER A 111 15.83 -5.26 -12.34
C SER A 111 15.24 -4.59 -13.57
N ASP A 112 13.94 -4.79 -13.79
CA ASP A 112 13.20 -4.12 -14.86
C ASP A 112 13.18 -2.60 -14.69
N SER A 113 13.53 -2.10 -13.48
CA SER A 113 13.76 -0.68 -13.21
C SER A 113 14.73 -0.04 -14.22
N TYR A 114 15.77 -0.77 -14.64
CA TYR A 114 16.74 -0.28 -15.63
C TYR A 114 16.20 -0.32 -17.06
N LYS A 115 15.31 -1.28 -17.37
CA LYS A 115 14.70 -1.41 -18.71
C LYS A 115 13.65 -0.35 -19.00
N ILE A 116 12.94 0.11 -17.96
CA ILE A 116 11.94 1.18 -18.06
C ILE A 116 12.55 2.58 -17.86
N GLN A 117 13.81 2.67 -17.47
CA GLN A 117 14.48 3.94 -17.25
C GLN A 117 14.68 4.63 -18.60
N THR A 118 13.83 5.63 -18.89
CA THR A 118 13.97 6.45 -20.09
C THR A 118 15.21 7.34 -19.93
N GLY A 119 16.33 6.92 -20.53
CA GLY A 119 17.59 7.64 -20.49
C GLY A 119 17.68 8.70 -21.60
N GLY A 120 18.20 9.88 -21.25
CA GLY A 120 18.69 10.88 -22.19
C GLY A 120 20.05 11.37 -21.71
N ILE A 121 21.04 11.43 -22.59
CA ILE A 121 22.41 11.88 -22.26
C ILE A 121 22.35 13.39 -22.01
N LYS A 122 22.18 13.80 -20.75
CA LYS A 122 22.21 15.22 -20.37
C LYS A 122 23.64 15.80 -20.36
N SER A 123 24.67 14.95 -20.25
CA SER A 123 26.08 15.36 -20.19
C SER A 123 27.01 14.15 -20.35
N LEU A 124 28.02 14.25 -21.23
CA LEU A 124 29.08 13.24 -21.46
C LEU A 124 30.15 13.30 -20.36
N ASN A 125 29.75 13.18 -19.10
CA ASN A 125 30.68 13.00 -18.00
C ASN A 125 30.78 11.52 -17.62
N THR A 126 31.93 11.12 -17.07
CA THR A 126 32.23 9.71 -16.72
C THR A 126 31.22 9.12 -15.74
N ARG A 127 30.62 9.94 -14.87
CA ARG A 127 29.62 9.51 -13.88
C ARG A 127 28.25 9.24 -14.53
N SER A 128 27.85 10.03 -15.53
CA SER A 128 26.63 9.80 -16.33
C SER A 128 26.73 8.49 -17.09
N ILE A 129 27.88 8.21 -17.71
CA ILE A 129 28.12 6.96 -18.45
C ILE A 129 28.10 5.76 -17.50
N LYS A 130 28.75 5.85 -16.33
CA LYS A 130 28.75 4.77 -15.32
C LYS A 130 27.35 4.47 -14.75
N ASN A 131 26.47 5.47 -14.70
CA ASN A 131 25.09 5.27 -14.24
C ASN A 131 24.18 4.63 -15.30
N MET A 132 24.61 4.56 -16.57
CA MET A 132 23.88 3.88 -17.65
C MET A 132 24.12 2.37 -17.64
N GLU A 133 25.27 1.93 -17.10
CA GLU A 133 25.59 0.52 -16.89
C GLU A 133 25.92 0.25 -15.40
N PRO A 134 24.90 0.00 -14.57
CA PRO A 134 25.11 -0.35 -13.17
C PRO A 134 25.84 -1.71 -13.06
N GLU A 135 27.10 -1.66 -12.63
CA GLU A 135 27.93 -2.85 -12.33
C GLU A 135 27.66 -3.44 -10.94
N PHE A 136 26.98 -2.70 -10.05
CA PHE A 136 26.73 -3.10 -8.67
C PHE A 136 25.43 -3.88 -8.53
N GLU A 137 25.53 -5.12 -8.04
CA GLU A 137 24.38 -5.94 -7.67
C GLU A 137 23.86 -5.51 -6.28
N GLY A 138 22.87 -4.61 -6.28
CA GLY A 138 22.30 -4.07 -5.05
C GLY A 138 21.07 -4.83 -4.54
N GLY A 139 20.63 -4.40 -3.35
CA GLY A 139 19.46 -4.91 -2.63
C GLY A 139 19.70 -6.22 -1.90
N PHE A 140 18.63 -6.96 -1.61
CA PHE A 140 18.72 -8.20 -0.84
C PHE A 140 18.37 -9.42 -1.70
N ASN A 141 19.05 -10.52 -1.40
CA ASN A 141 18.81 -11.84 -1.97
C ASN A 141 18.40 -12.77 -0.81
N ILE A 142 17.16 -13.25 -0.82
CA ILE A 142 16.66 -14.15 0.22
C ILE A 142 17.16 -15.56 -0.09
N THR A 143 18.08 -16.07 0.72
CA THR A 143 18.64 -17.41 0.54
C THR A 143 17.71 -18.49 1.05
N SER A 144 17.01 -18.23 2.16
CA SER A 144 16.12 -19.20 2.79
C SER A 144 15.11 -18.51 3.70
N VAL A 145 13.88 -19.02 3.71
CA VAL A 145 12.88 -18.69 4.73
C VAL A 145 12.55 -19.97 5.46
N THR A 146 12.70 -19.97 6.78
CA THR A 146 12.36 -21.13 7.61
C THR A 146 11.47 -20.70 8.75
N LYS A 147 10.45 -21.51 9.00
CA LYS A 147 9.49 -21.28 10.07
C LYS A 147 9.82 -22.20 11.25
N LYS A 148 10.08 -21.62 12.41
CA LYS A 148 10.18 -22.35 13.67
C LYS A 148 8.97 -22.02 14.52
N MET A 149 8.08 -23.01 14.70
CA MET A 149 6.91 -22.85 15.57
C MET A 149 7.20 -23.36 16.96
N ALA A 150 6.86 -22.56 17.97
CA ALA A 150 6.28 -23.13 19.18
C ALA A 150 4.86 -23.59 18.78
N GLN A 151 4.71 -24.88 18.45
CA GLN A 151 3.44 -25.60 18.21
C GLN A 151 2.28 -24.77 17.61
N ASN A 152 2.19 -24.65 16.27
CA ASN A 152 0.95 -24.58 15.47
C ASN A 152 1.23 -24.25 13.98
N LYS A 153 0.81 -25.12 13.06
CA LYS A 153 1.18 -25.10 11.63
C LYS A 153 0.47 -23.97 10.86
N HIS A 154 1.22 -23.11 10.14
CA HIS A 154 0.66 -22.21 9.10
C HIS A 154 1.70 -21.84 8.03
N THR A 155 1.28 -21.69 6.77
CA THR A 155 2.13 -21.52 5.57
C THR A 155 2.43 -20.03 5.30
N LEU A 156 3.70 -19.71 5.01
CA LEU A 156 4.12 -18.36 4.60
C LEU A 156 4.15 -18.29 3.06
N PHE A 157 3.56 -17.25 2.47
CA PHE A 157 3.74 -16.91 1.06
C PHE A 157 4.44 -15.56 0.95
N THR A 158 5.55 -15.52 0.22
CA THR A 158 6.22 -14.27 -0.19
C THR A 158 5.65 -13.85 -1.54
N ARG A 159 5.18 -12.60 -1.66
CA ARG A 159 4.89 -12.02 -2.99
C ARG A 159 6.21 -11.64 -3.68
N PRO A 160 6.37 -11.92 -4.98
CA PRO A 160 7.49 -11.41 -5.78
C PRO A 160 7.38 -9.91 -6.03
#